data_AF-A0AA95L846-F1
#
_entry.id   AF-A0AA95L846-F1
#
_cell.length_a   1.000
_cell.length_b   1.000
_cell.length_c   1.000
_cell.angle_alpha   90.00
_cell.angle_beta   90.00
_cell.angle_gamma   90.00
#
_symmetry.space_group_name_H-M   'P 1'
#
loop_
_entity.id
_entity.type
_entity.pdbx_description
1 polymer ?
#
loop_
_entity_poly.entity_id
_entity_poly.type
_entity_poly.pdbx_seq_one_letter_code
_entity_poly.pdbx_strand_id
1 'polypeptide(L)'
;MGEISEASESKRNLNRYVRSTFKSLVHAIIPPHLKHKNYIGTVQVAGAQDLHVYEYVIWILDHSIALSVKEQLHLVNSSISKSTAELLDIGAVQLIQKGQIYYPLNVTAYPGGGPFSSLSPIDRLRAITLIEQLDINLESLSTPYKNNPGLVRNMMDVLNELSMFGHYSEWAAYGTTRLFSPEYRRVEFFPPGWEQTQYPGPSFGYRDFRGFLAIIQHKKVKD
;
A
#
# COMPACT_ATOMS: atom_id res chain seq x y z
N MET A 1 -2.60 -3.45 36.25
CA MET A 1 -1.32 -3.50 35.52
C MET A 1 -1.31 -4.52 34.36
N GLY A 2 -2.33 -5.39 34.22
CA GLY A 2 -2.47 -6.34 33.08
C GLY A 2 -3.22 -5.82 31.85
N GLU A 3 -4.18 -4.90 31.98
CA GLU A 3 -4.97 -4.41 30.83
C GLU A 3 -4.16 -3.54 29.84
N ILE A 4 -3.11 -2.85 30.32
CA ILE A 4 -2.25 -1.99 29.48
C ILE A 4 -1.33 -2.84 28.59
N SER A 5 -0.89 -4.03 29.06
CA SER A 5 -0.02 -4.90 28.25
C SER A 5 -0.81 -5.59 27.14
N GLU A 6 -2.01 -6.10 27.43
CA GLU A 6 -2.86 -6.79 26.44
C GLU A 6 -3.34 -5.85 25.32
N ALA A 7 -3.77 -4.63 25.65
CA ALA A 7 -4.16 -3.64 24.65
C ALA A 7 -2.98 -3.24 23.73
N SER A 8 -1.78 -3.14 24.29
CA SER A 8 -0.57 -2.84 23.51
C SER A 8 -0.14 -3.99 22.60
N GLU A 9 -0.30 -5.22 23.05
CA GLU A 9 0.03 -6.44 22.30
C GLU A 9 -0.99 -6.70 21.19
N SER A 10 -2.28 -6.53 21.48
CA SER A 10 -3.35 -6.57 20.48
C SER A 10 -3.13 -5.55 19.36
N LYS A 11 -2.77 -4.31 19.70
CA LYS A 11 -2.46 -3.26 18.71
C LYS A 11 -1.21 -3.60 17.89
N ARG A 12 -0.17 -4.18 18.50
CA ARG A 12 1.04 -4.64 17.81
C ARG A 12 0.75 -5.80 16.84
N ASN A 13 -0.05 -6.77 17.28
CA ASN A 13 -0.44 -7.92 16.47
C ASN A 13 -1.32 -7.46 15.29
N LEU A 14 -2.26 -6.55 15.53
CA LEU A 14 -3.07 -5.94 14.47
C LEU A 14 -2.22 -5.19 13.45
N ASN A 15 -1.23 -4.41 13.91
CA ASN A 15 -0.31 -3.69 13.03
C ASN A 15 0.53 -4.68 12.19
N ARG A 16 1.01 -5.77 12.80
CA ARG A 16 1.74 -6.84 12.10
C ARG A 16 0.87 -7.52 11.04
N TYR A 17 -0.39 -7.81 11.38
CA TYR A 17 -1.37 -8.39 10.47
C TYR A 17 -1.57 -7.54 9.22
N VAL A 18 -1.98 -6.28 9.40
CA VAL A 18 -2.20 -5.35 8.29
C VAL A 18 -0.93 -5.21 7.45
N ARG A 19 0.23 -4.99 8.07
CA ARG A 19 1.50 -4.85 7.33
C ARG A 19 1.85 -6.09 6.53
N SER A 20 1.62 -7.29 7.06
CA SER A 20 1.94 -8.54 6.37
C SER A 20 1.02 -8.75 5.16
N THR A 21 -0.27 -8.48 5.32
CA THR A 21 -1.25 -8.53 4.22
C THR A 21 -0.88 -7.56 3.11
N PHE A 22 -0.66 -6.28 3.41
CA PHE A 22 -0.30 -5.30 2.38
C PHE A 22 1.09 -5.53 1.77
N LYS A 23 2.07 -6.05 2.52
CA LYS A 23 3.35 -6.49 1.96
C LYS A 23 3.15 -7.55 0.88
N SER A 24 2.34 -8.57 1.17
CA SER A 24 2.04 -9.65 0.23
C SER A 24 1.28 -9.15 -1.00
N LEU A 25 0.36 -8.20 -0.80
CA LEU A 25 -0.41 -7.55 -1.86
C LEU A 25 0.49 -6.83 -2.86
N VAL A 26 1.30 -5.86 -2.39
CA VAL A 26 2.13 -5.05 -3.29
C VAL A 26 3.21 -5.89 -3.97
N HIS A 27 3.68 -6.96 -3.30
CA HIS A 27 4.59 -7.93 -3.90
C HIS A 27 3.94 -8.70 -5.07
N ALA A 28 2.65 -9.02 -4.98
CA ALA A 28 1.94 -9.68 -6.08
C ALA A 28 1.69 -8.73 -7.26
N ILE A 29 1.38 -7.46 -7.00
CA ILE A 29 1.10 -6.47 -8.05
C ILE A 29 2.38 -6.06 -8.79
N ILE A 30 3.45 -5.74 -8.05
CA ILE A 30 4.74 -5.31 -8.62
C ILE A 30 5.87 -6.13 -7.98
N PRO A 31 6.10 -7.36 -8.46
CA PRO A 31 7.17 -8.20 -7.97
C PRO A 31 8.55 -7.66 -8.38
N PRO A 32 9.61 -7.99 -7.62
CA PRO A 32 10.97 -7.76 -8.08
C PRO A 32 11.20 -8.54 -9.38
N HIS A 33 11.94 -7.95 -10.32
CA HIS A 33 12.21 -8.55 -11.61
C HIS A 33 13.64 -8.27 -12.07
N LEU A 34 14.12 -9.07 -13.02
CA LEU A 34 15.45 -8.91 -13.60
C LEU A 34 15.35 -8.01 -14.85
N LYS A 35 16.24 -7.02 -14.95
CA LYS A 35 16.38 -6.13 -16.11
C LYS A 35 17.77 -6.20 -16.67
N HIS A 36 17.90 -6.41 -17.98
CA HIS A 36 19.19 -6.38 -18.65
C HIS A 36 19.64 -4.93 -18.89
N LYS A 37 20.84 -4.55 -18.43
CA LYS A 37 21.50 -3.28 -18.73
C LYS A 37 22.76 -3.57 -19.56
N ASN A 38 22.82 -3.03 -20.79
CA ASN A 38 23.82 -3.34 -21.82
C ASN A 38 25.26 -3.55 -21.33
N TYR A 39 25.74 -2.71 -20.40
CA TYR A 39 27.14 -2.71 -19.94
C TYR A 39 27.36 -3.34 -18.54
N ILE A 40 26.28 -3.66 -17.82
CA ILE A 40 26.32 -4.13 -16.42
C ILE A 40 25.81 -5.58 -16.32
N GLY A 41 25.16 -6.08 -17.38
CA GLY A 41 24.51 -7.40 -17.40
C GLY A 41 23.11 -7.33 -16.79
N THR A 42 22.68 -8.44 -16.19
CA THR A 42 21.35 -8.55 -15.60
C THR A 42 21.35 -7.97 -14.19
N VAL A 43 20.53 -6.95 -13.96
CA VAL A 43 20.40 -6.25 -12.68
C VAL A 43 19.04 -6.55 -12.08
N GLN A 44 18.99 -6.82 -10.78
CA GLN A 44 17.74 -6.97 -10.05
C GLN A 44 17.10 -5.61 -9.81
N VAL A 45 15.86 -5.45 -10.25
CA VAL A 45 15.03 -4.27 -10.01
C VAL A 45 14.14 -4.56 -8.81
N ALA A 46 14.20 -3.67 -7.82
CA ALA A 46 13.40 -3.74 -6.61
C ALA A 46 11.90 -3.72 -6.93
N GLY A 47 11.13 -4.61 -6.30
CA GLY A 47 9.67 -4.62 -6.37
C GLY A 47 9.04 -3.61 -5.40
N ALA A 48 7.71 -3.51 -5.42
CA ALA A 48 6.99 -2.61 -4.53
C ALA A 48 7.16 -2.96 -3.04
N GLN A 49 7.35 -4.23 -2.71
CA GLN A 49 7.65 -4.64 -1.34
C GLN A 49 8.99 -4.08 -0.87
N ASP A 50 10.04 -4.19 -1.69
CA ASP A 50 11.40 -3.75 -1.36
C ASP A 50 11.45 -2.22 -1.17
N LEU A 51 10.63 -1.50 -1.94
CA LEU A 51 10.48 -0.05 -1.87
C LEU A 51 9.47 0.42 -0.80
N HIS A 52 9.03 -0.48 0.09
CA HIS A 52 8.11 -0.16 1.20
C HIS A 52 6.78 0.49 0.75
N VAL A 53 6.31 0.18 -0.46
CA VAL A 53 5.07 0.74 -1.04
C VAL A 53 3.85 0.31 -0.23
N TYR A 54 3.88 -0.84 0.44
CA TYR A 54 2.81 -1.25 1.34
C TYR A 54 2.55 -0.22 2.46
N GLU A 55 3.58 0.52 2.90
CA GLU A 55 3.43 1.59 3.90
C GLU A 55 2.70 2.80 3.31
N TYR A 56 2.94 3.12 2.03
CA TYR A 56 2.22 4.16 1.29
C TYR A 56 0.73 3.84 1.22
N VAL A 57 0.39 2.62 0.78
CA VAL A 57 -1.01 2.19 0.62
C VAL A 57 -1.73 2.25 1.96
N ILE A 58 -1.15 1.68 3.03
CA ILE A 58 -1.73 1.75 4.38
C ILE A 58 -1.92 3.21 4.82
N TRP A 59 -0.89 4.05 4.63
CA TRP A 59 -0.94 5.45 5.07
C TRP A 59 -2.05 6.22 4.36
N ILE A 60 -2.19 6.07 3.05
CA ILE A 60 -3.26 6.70 2.26
C ILE A 60 -4.64 6.21 2.71
N LEU A 61 -4.84 4.90 2.84
CA LEU A 61 -6.13 4.37 3.29
C LEU A 61 -6.55 4.92 4.67
N ASP A 62 -5.60 5.06 5.59
CA ASP A 62 -5.91 5.51 6.94
C ASP A 62 -5.97 7.04 7.11
N HIS A 63 -5.36 7.83 6.21
CA HIS A 63 -5.22 9.28 6.37
C HIS A 63 -5.86 10.14 5.27
N SER A 64 -6.26 9.56 4.13
CA SER A 64 -6.79 10.34 3.00
C SER A 64 -8.29 10.62 3.06
N ILE A 65 -9.03 9.96 3.96
CA ILE A 65 -10.45 10.25 4.17
C ILE A 65 -10.61 11.31 5.26
N ALA A 66 -11.27 12.42 4.91
CA ALA A 66 -11.61 13.48 5.85
C ALA A 66 -12.46 12.94 7.02
N LEU A 67 -12.28 13.51 8.21
CA LEU A 67 -12.96 13.04 9.42
C LEU A 67 -14.50 13.06 9.28
N SER A 68 -15.06 14.09 8.64
CA SER A 68 -16.49 14.19 8.37
C SER A 68 -17.03 13.02 7.54
N VAL A 69 -16.25 12.54 6.57
CA VAL A 69 -16.60 11.36 5.76
C VAL A 69 -16.44 10.08 6.58
N LYS A 70 -15.42 9.99 7.46
CA LYS A 70 -15.28 8.87 8.40
C LYS A 70 -16.46 8.77 9.35
N GLU A 71 -16.98 9.88 9.85
CA GLU A 71 -18.18 9.93 10.70
C GLU A 71 -19.42 9.40 9.97
N GLN A 72 -19.65 9.86 8.73
CA GLN A 72 -20.75 9.40 7.89
C GLN A 72 -20.69 7.89 7.58
N LEU A 73 -19.49 7.34 7.44
CA LEU A 73 -19.26 5.92 7.17
C LEU A 73 -19.15 5.07 8.45
N HIS A 74 -19.36 5.66 9.63
CA HIS A 74 -19.16 5.02 10.93
C HIS A 74 -17.75 4.42 11.12
N LEU A 75 -16.74 5.06 10.52
CA LEU A 75 -15.33 4.63 10.51
C LEU A 75 -14.46 5.33 11.57
N VAL A 76 -15.04 6.14 12.47
CA VAL A 76 -14.28 6.98 13.43
C VAL A 76 -13.30 6.16 14.27
N ASN A 77 -13.65 4.90 14.58
CA ASN A 77 -12.83 3.99 15.38
C ASN A 77 -12.25 2.81 14.59
N SER A 78 -12.39 2.78 13.27
CA SER A 78 -11.92 1.68 12.42
C SER A 78 -10.91 2.15 11.38
N SER A 79 -9.85 1.37 11.20
CA SER A 79 -8.89 1.59 10.13
C SER A 79 -9.40 0.98 8.83
N ILE A 80 -9.36 1.75 7.75
CA ILE A 80 -9.73 1.26 6.42
C ILE A 80 -8.73 0.21 5.98
N SER A 81 -7.43 0.41 6.26
CA SER A 81 -6.42 -0.59 5.94
C SER A 81 -6.70 -1.92 6.64
N LYS A 82 -7.18 -1.91 7.89
CA LYS A 82 -7.64 -3.13 8.58
C LYS A 82 -8.80 -3.80 7.85
N SER A 83 -9.90 -3.09 7.60
CA SER A 83 -11.07 -3.68 6.94
C SER A 83 -10.72 -4.19 5.53
N THR A 84 -9.80 -3.53 4.83
CA THR A 84 -9.31 -3.98 3.53
C THR A 84 -8.47 -5.24 3.64
N ALA A 85 -7.63 -5.39 4.67
CA ALA A 85 -6.90 -6.62 4.92
C ALA A 85 -7.85 -7.80 5.17
N GLU A 86 -8.93 -7.58 5.94
CA GLU A 86 -9.98 -8.57 6.18
C GLU A 86 -10.72 -8.93 4.89
N LEU A 87 -11.05 -7.94 4.04
CA LEU A 87 -11.65 -8.16 2.73
C LEU A 87 -10.77 -9.05 1.83
N LEU A 88 -9.46 -8.80 1.81
CA LEU A 88 -8.50 -9.62 1.06
C LEU A 88 -8.46 -11.06 1.59
N ASP A 89 -8.50 -11.25 2.91
CA ASP A 89 -8.59 -12.58 3.52
C ASP A 89 -9.89 -13.31 3.15
N ILE A 90 -11.02 -12.61 3.04
CA ILE A 90 -12.28 -13.21 2.56
C ILE A 90 -12.13 -13.72 1.12
N GLY A 91 -11.54 -12.94 0.22
CA GLY A 91 -11.26 -13.39 -1.15
C GLY A 91 -10.33 -14.60 -1.20
N ALA A 92 -9.32 -14.63 -0.33
CA ALA A 92 -8.42 -15.77 -0.21
C ALA A 92 -9.11 -17.03 0.31
N VAL A 93 -9.92 -16.90 1.36
CA VAL A 93 -10.72 -18.00 1.90
C VAL A 93 -11.66 -18.55 0.84
N GLN A 94 -12.31 -17.69 0.07
CA GLN A 94 -13.17 -18.11 -1.05
C GLN A 94 -12.39 -18.92 -2.09
N LEU A 95 -11.21 -18.45 -2.52
CA LEU A 95 -10.36 -19.16 -3.48
C LEU A 95 -9.94 -20.55 -2.95
N ILE A 96 -9.58 -20.62 -1.66
CA ILE A 96 -9.20 -21.87 -0.98
C ILE A 96 -10.39 -22.82 -0.90
N GLN A 97 -11.58 -22.34 -0.50
CA GLN A 97 -12.79 -23.15 -0.39
C GLN A 97 -13.25 -23.70 -1.73
N LYS A 98 -13.04 -22.96 -2.82
CA LYS A 98 -13.29 -23.46 -4.18
C LYS A 98 -12.29 -24.52 -4.64
N GLY A 99 -11.24 -24.79 -3.88
CA GLY A 99 -10.18 -25.72 -4.26
C GLY A 99 -9.39 -25.25 -5.49
N GLN A 100 -9.38 -23.94 -5.74
CA GLN A 100 -8.86 -23.36 -6.98
C GLN A 100 -7.41 -22.89 -6.87
N ILE A 101 -6.77 -22.96 -5.70
CA ILE A 101 -5.37 -22.53 -5.52
C ILE A 101 -4.42 -23.34 -6.42
N TYR A 102 -3.45 -22.67 -7.04
CA TYR A 102 -2.46 -23.34 -7.88
C TYR A 102 -1.27 -23.88 -7.09
N TYR A 103 -0.93 -23.20 -5.99
CA TYR A 103 0.22 -23.57 -5.18
C TYR A 103 -0.18 -23.78 -3.71
N PRO A 104 0.54 -24.64 -2.97
CA PRO A 104 0.32 -24.81 -1.54
C PRO A 104 0.44 -23.50 -0.76
N LEU A 105 -0.31 -23.40 0.34
CA LEU A 105 -0.23 -22.27 1.26
C LEU A 105 1.15 -22.19 1.91
N ASN A 106 1.72 -20.99 1.95
CA ASN A 106 2.97 -20.70 2.63
C ASN A 106 2.75 -19.70 3.77
N VAL A 107 2.42 -20.25 4.95
CA VAL A 107 2.15 -19.46 6.16
C VAL A 107 3.38 -18.76 6.74
N THR A 108 4.60 -19.14 6.30
CA THR A 108 5.85 -18.57 6.82
C THR A 108 6.38 -17.42 5.96
N ALA A 109 5.87 -17.25 4.72
CA ALA A 109 6.31 -16.17 3.82
C ALA A 109 6.05 -14.77 4.38
N TYR A 110 4.91 -14.57 5.05
CA TYR A 110 4.51 -13.30 5.65
C TYR A 110 3.99 -13.53 7.09
N PRO A 111 4.90 -13.68 8.06
CA PRO A 111 4.54 -14.03 9.43
C PRO A 111 3.59 -13.02 10.09
N GLY A 112 2.46 -13.51 10.61
CA GLY A 112 1.42 -12.71 11.24
C GLY A 112 0.37 -12.16 10.27
N GLY A 113 0.47 -12.43 8.97
CA GLY A 113 -0.60 -12.19 8.00
C GLY A 113 -1.71 -13.25 8.04
N GLY A 114 -2.81 -12.96 7.35
CA GLY A 114 -3.94 -13.88 7.22
C GLY A 114 -3.85 -14.85 6.02
N PRO A 115 -4.96 -15.55 5.71
CA PRO A 115 -5.07 -16.44 4.55
C PRO A 115 -4.56 -15.83 3.24
N PHE A 116 -4.85 -14.56 2.96
CA PHE A 116 -4.40 -13.87 1.74
C PHE A 116 -2.88 -13.81 1.64
N SER A 117 -2.22 -13.52 2.77
CA SER A 117 -0.76 -13.44 2.82
C SER A 117 -0.09 -14.78 2.56
N SER A 118 -0.79 -15.87 2.88
CA SER A 118 -0.28 -17.24 2.74
C SER A 118 -0.39 -17.78 1.31
N LEU A 119 -1.12 -17.12 0.41
CA LEU A 119 -1.25 -17.52 -0.99
C LEU A 119 0.05 -17.28 -1.77
N SER A 120 0.20 -17.95 -2.92
CA SER A 120 1.22 -17.59 -3.90
C SER A 120 0.93 -16.21 -4.52
N PRO A 121 1.92 -15.52 -5.12
CA PRO A 121 1.69 -14.24 -5.78
C PRO A 121 0.55 -14.28 -6.82
N ILE A 122 0.49 -15.34 -7.64
CA ILE A 122 -0.57 -15.48 -8.64
C ILE A 122 -1.94 -15.76 -8.01
N ASP A 123 -2.00 -16.57 -6.96
CA ASP A 123 -3.26 -16.86 -6.26
C ASP A 123 -3.78 -15.64 -5.50
N ARG A 124 -2.90 -14.73 -5.03
CA ARG A 124 -3.32 -13.42 -4.49
C ARG A 124 -4.05 -12.58 -5.53
N LEU A 125 -3.53 -12.50 -6.76
CA LEU A 125 -4.20 -11.78 -7.84
C LEU A 125 -5.55 -12.44 -8.20
N ARG A 126 -5.61 -13.78 -8.19
CA ARG A 126 -6.87 -14.50 -8.42
C ARG A 126 -7.90 -14.29 -7.31
N ALA A 127 -7.46 -14.21 -6.06
CA ALA A 127 -8.32 -13.84 -4.93
C ALA A 127 -8.89 -12.43 -5.10
N ILE A 128 -8.08 -11.46 -5.57
CA ILE A 128 -8.55 -10.11 -5.93
C ILE A 128 -9.61 -10.18 -7.04
N THR A 129 -9.38 -10.97 -8.09
CA THR A 129 -10.37 -11.16 -9.17
C THR A 129 -11.71 -11.71 -8.65
N LEU A 130 -11.71 -12.64 -7.68
CA LEU A 130 -12.95 -13.11 -7.06
C LEU A 130 -13.68 -11.98 -6.31
N ILE A 131 -12.94 -11.11 -5.61
CA ILE A 131 -13.50 -9.94 -4.92
C ILE A 131 -14.10 -8.95 -5.93
N GLU A 132 -13.39 -8.63 -7.03
CA GLU A 132 -13.86 -7.74 -8.09
C GLU A 132 -15.15 -8.24 -8.77
N GLN A 133 -15.21 -9.56 -9.00
CA GLN A 133 -16.39 -10.24 -9.55
C GLN A 133 -17.55 -10.32 -8.54
N LEU A 134 -17.35 -9.88 -7.29
CA LEU A 134 -18.27 -10.04 -6.16
C LEU A 134 -18.65 -11.50 -5.89
N ASP A 135 -17.74 -12.42 -6.19
CA ASP A 135 -17.88 -13.85 -5.92
C ASP A 135 -17.53 -14.16 -4.46
N ILE A 136 -18.06 -13.35 -3.54
CA ILE A 136 -17.84 -13.39 -2.09
C ILE A 136 -19.14 -12.99 -1.37
N ASN A 137 -19.29 -13.40 -0.10
CA ASN A 137 -20.47 -13.02 0.68
C ASN A 137 -20.36 -11.58 1.24
N LEU A 138 -21.09 -10.64 0.66
CA LEU A 138 -21.07 -9.23 1.06
C LEU A 138 -21.61 -8.96 2.47
N GLU A 139 -22.48 -9.82 3.00
CA GLU A 139 -23.05 -9.67 4.35
C GLU A 139 -22.03 -9.97 5.44
N SER A 140 -21.05 -10.82 5.13
CA SER A 140 -19.97 -11.21 6.04
C SER A 140 -18.83 -10.20 6.13
N LEU A 141 -18.81 -9.18 5.26
CA LEU A 141 -17.74 -8.20 5.23
C LEU A 141 -17.83 -7.25 6.43
N SER A 142 -16.68 -6.72 6.83
CA SER A 142 -16.61 -5.64 7.83
C SER A 142 -16.97 -4.30 7.20
N THR A 143 -17.42 -3.35 8.03
CA THR A 143 -17.58 -1.95 7.64
C THR A 143 -16.22 -1.41 7.16
N PRO A 144 -16.14 -0.66 6.04
CA PRO A 144 -17.24 -0.08 5.26
C PRO A 144 -17.78 -0.93 4.10
N TYR A 145 -17.24 -2.13 3.88
CA TYR A 145 -17.54 -2.96 2.70
C TYR A 145 -18.84 -3.75 2.81
N LYS A 146 -19.34 -3.96 4.04
CA LYS A 146 -20.57 -4.70 4.30
C LYS A 146 -21.71 -4.22 3.42
N ASN A 147 -22.25 -5.11 2.59
CA ASN A 147 -23.34 -4.85 1.66
C ASN A 147 -23.11 -3.66 0.72
N ASN A 148 -21.86 -3.32 0.42
CA ASN A 148 -21.50 -2.21 -0.45
C ASN A 148 -20.67 -2.71 -1.65
N PRO A 149 -21.31 -3.30 -2.67
CA PRO A 149 -20.62 -3.86 -3.83
C PRO A 149 -19.83 -2.83 -4.64
N GLY A 150 -20.32 -1.58 -4.70
CA GLY A 150 -19.64 -0.48 -5.40
C GLY A 150 -18.31 -0.14 -4.74
N LEU A 151 -18.30 -0.01 -3.41
CA LEU A 151 -17.09 0.27 -2.65
C LEU A 151 -16.10 -0.90 -2.69
N VAL A 152 -16.59 -2.15 -2.64
CA VAL A 152 -15.74 -3.34 -2.76
C VAL A 152 -14.96 -3.34 -4.08
N ARG A 153 -15.65 -3.13 -5.22
CA ARG A 153 -15.00 -3.06 -6.54
C ARG A 153 -14.02 -1.91 -6.63
N ASN A 154 -14.46 -0.71 -6.24
CA ASN A 154 -13.60 0.47 -6.28
C ASN A 154 -12.35 0.30 -5.43
N MET A 155 -12.44 -0.39 -4.28
CA MET A 155 -11.26 -0.65 -3.45
C MET A 155 -10.24 -1.55 -4.15
N MET A 156 -10.65 -2.53 -4.96
CA MET A 156 -9.69 -3.37 -5.70
C MET A 156 -8.94 -2.55 -6.75
N ASP A 157 -9.63 -1.66 -7.47
CA ASP A 157 -9.00 -0.70 -8.39
C ASP A 157 -8.02 0.23 -7.64
N VAL A 158 -8.47 0.82 -6.53
CA VAL A 158 -7.66 1.71 -5.68
C VAL A 158 -6.40 1.01 -5.17
N LEU A 159 -6.47 -0.27 -4.77
CA LEU A 159 -5.30 -1.01 -4.30
C LEU A 159 -4.25 -1.19 -5.40
N ASN A 160 -4.69 -1.46 -6.63
CA ASN A 160 -3.80 -1.54 -7.79
C ASN A 160 -3.18 -0.17 -8.10
N GLU A 161 -4.01 0.87 -8.19
CA GLU A 161 -3.57 2.24 -8.48
C GLU A 161 -2.58 2.77 -7.44
N LEU A 162 -2.90 2.65 -6.14
CA LEU A 162 -2.02 3.12 -5.06
C LEU A 162 -0.70 2.35 -5.04
N SER A 163 -0.70 1.05 -5.38
CA SER A 163 0.54 0.28 -5.50
C SER A 163 1.42 0.83 -6.62
N MET A 164 0.83 1.17 -7.76
CA MET A 164 1.55 1.78 -8.88
C MET A 164 2.03 3.20 -8.53
N PHE A 165 1.18 4.04 -7.95
CA PHE A 165 1.54 5.40 -7.54
C PHE A 165 2.66 5.39 -6.51
N GLY A 166 2.57 4.54 -5.48
CA GLY A 166 3.64 4.43 -4.48
C GLY A 166 4.95 3.93 -5.07
N HIS A 167 4.91 3.02 -6.05
CA HIS A 167 6.12 2.46 -6.67
C HIS A 167 6.85 3.45 -7.59
N TYR A 168 6.10 4.19 -8.42
CA TYR A 168 6.67 5.11 -9.41
C TYR A 168 6.79 6.56 -8.91
N SER A 169 6.35 6.86 -7.68
CA SER A 169 6.55 8.16 -7.04
C SER A 169 7.87 8.23 -6.26
N GLU A 170 8.09 9.37 -5.64
CA GLU A 170 9.16 9.64 -4.69
C GLU A 170 8.98 8.96 -3.32
N TRP A 171 7.93 8.18 -3.09
CA TRP A 171 7.59 7.63 -1.77
C TRP A 171 8.78 6.97 -1.05
N ALA A 172 9.46 6.04 -1.74
CA ALA A 172 10.61 5.34 -1.17
C ALA A 172 11.73 6.32 -0.78
N ALA A 173 11.90 7.37 -1.58
CA ALA A 173 12.94 8.37 -1.47
C ALA A 173 12.75 9.34 -0.31
N TYR A 174 11.54 9.43 0.26
CA TYR A 174 11.33 10.12 1.52
C TYR A 174 12.07 9.46 2.71
N GLY A 175 12.55 8.23 2.53
CA GLY A 175 13.45 7.56 3.46
C GLY A 175 12.86 7.52 4.87
N THR A 176 13.55 8.12 5.85
CA THR A 176 13.11 8.12 7.25
C THR A 176 11.88 8.99 7.51
N THR A 177 11.62 9.99 6.65
CA THR A 177 10.49 10.94 6.80
C THR A 177 9.20 10.49 6.12
N ARG A 178 9.18 9.36 5.40
CA ARG A 178 8.03 8.94 4.56
C ARG A 178 6.69 8.86 5.29
N LEU A 179 6.70 8.51 6.57
CA LEU A 179 5.49 8.41 7.39
C LEU A 179 5.10 9.70 8.11
N PHE A 180 5.89 10.77 7.98
CA PHE A 180 5.53 12.08 8.54
C PHE A 180 4.37 12.69 7.75
N SER A 181 3.72 13.70 8.32
CA SER A 181 2.74 14.49 7.58
C SER A 181 3.40 15.20 6.39
N PRO A 182 2.65 15.48 5.30
CA PRO A 182 3.23 15.94 4.04
C PRO A 182 4.20 17.11 4.16
N GLU A 183 3.95 18.05 5.08
CA GLU A 183 4.77 19.23 5.34
C GLU A 183 6.15 18.95 5.95
N TYR A 184 6.37 17.76 6.51
CA TYR A 184 7.65 17.35 7.10
C TYR A 184 8.38 16.28 6.29
N ARG A 185 7.83 15.83 5.16
CA ARG A 185 8.50 14.88 4.27
C ARG A 185 9.63 15.56 3.51
N ARG A 186 10.76 14.87 3.38
CA ARG A 186 11.94 15.34 2.65
C ARG A 186 12.48 14.21 1.79
N VAL A 187 12.76 14.51 0.53
CA VAL A 187 13.45 13.57 -0.36
C VAL A 187 14.90 13.43 0.13
N GLU A 188 15.25 12.25 0.65
CA GLU A 188 16.55 11.95 1.25
C GLU A 188 17.53 11.33 0.24
N PHE A 189 17.03 10.73 -0.85
CA PHE A 189 17.82 10.16 -1.93
C PHE A 189 17.10 10.23 -3.28
N PHE A 190 17.76 9.87 -4.37
CA PHE A 190 17.13 9.91 -5.69
C PHE A 190 16.10 8.77 -5.83
N PRO A 191 14.83 9.03 -6.18
CA PRO A 191 13.80 7.99 -6.22
C PRO A 191 14.09 6.89 -7.25
N PRO A 192 14.04 5.60 -6.86
CA PRO A 192 14.20 4.49 -7.79
C PRO A 192 13.16 4.50 -8.91
N GLY A 193 11.90 4.85 -8.60
CA GLY A 193 10.83 4.98 -9.59
C GLY A 193 11.13 6.04 -10.66
N TRP A 194 11.84 7.12 -10.30
CA TRP A 194 12.25 8.16 -11.24
C TRP A 194 13.35 7.64 -12.19
N GLU A 195 14.33 6.89 -11.67
CA GLU A 195 15.34 6.24 -12.52
C GLU A 195 14.69 5.25 -13.50
N GLN A 196 13.73 4.46 -13.02
CA GLN A 196 13.03 3.47 -13.84
C GLN A 196 12.23 4.09 -14.98
N THR A 197 11.60 5.24 -14.73
CA THR A 197 10.80 6.00 -15.71
C THR A 197 11.63 7.02 -16.50
N GLN A 198 12.94 7.11 -16.25
CA GLN A 198 13.83 8.13 -16.81
C GLN A 198 13.35 9.57 -16.54
N TYR A 199 12.57 9.76 -15.46
CA TYR A 199 12.15 11.08 -15.04
C TYR A 199 13.36 11.82 -14.43
N PRO A 200 13.78 12.97 -14.96
CA PRO A 200 14.96 13.69 -14.48
C PRO A 200 14.76 14.36 -13.11
N GLY A 201 13.59 14.19 -12.51
CA GLY A 201 13.15 14.92 -11.33
C GLY A 201 12.54 16.29 -11.67
N PRO A 202 12.04 17.00 -10.65
CA PRO A 202 11.51 18.35 -10.81
C PRO A 202 12.54 19.27 -11.47
N SER A 203 12.24 19.72 -12.68
CA SER A 203 13.09 20.69 -13.37
C SER A 203 12.89 22.08 -12.77
N PHE A 204 13.98 22.80 -12.51
CA PHE A 204 13.91 24.21 -12.08
C PHE A 204 13.17 25.10 -13.10
N GLY A 205 13.17 24.70 -14.38
CA GLY A 205 12.68 25.46 -15.54
C GLY A 205 11.15 25.62 -15.68
N TYR A 206 10.30 25.02 -14.85
CA TYR A 206 8.86 25.34 -14.88
C TYR A 206 8.58 26.80 -14.45
N ARG A 207 9.56 27.47 -13.83
CA ARG A 207 9.52 28.92 -13.49
C ARG A 207 9.85 29.81 -14.68
N ASP A 208 10.76 29.40 -15.57
CA ASP A 208 11.18 30.22 -16.72
C ASP A 208 10.07 30.38 -17.75
N PHE A 209 9.15 29.41 -17.86
CA PHE A 209 8.04 29.45 -18.83
C PHE A 209 6.77 30.19 -18.34
N ARG A 210 6.72 30.69 -17.10
CA ARG A 210 5.55 31.46 -16.61
C ARG A 210 5.76 32.96 -16.48
N GLY A 211 6.95 33.49 -16.75
CA GLY A 211 7.21 34.95 -16.70
C GLY A 211 7.06 35.59 -15.31
N PHE A 212 6.83 34.81 -14.25
CA PHE A 212 6.71 35.31 -12.88
C PHE A 212 7.98 34.99 -12.08
N LEU A 213 8.77 36.02 -11.79
CA LEU A 213 9.87 35.98 -10.81
C LEU A 213 9.29 35.79 -9.40
N ALA A 214 9.24 34.55 -8.93
CA ALA A 214 8.95 34.28 -7.53
C ALA A 214 10.22 34.52 -6.71
N ILE A 215 10.21 35.55 -5.86
CA ILE A 215 11.29 35.84 -4.89
C ILE A 215 11.10 34.91 -3.68
N ILE A 216 11.98 33.93 -3.52
CA ILE A 216 12.01 33.12 -2.30
C ILE A 216 12.87 33.86 -1.28
N GLN A 217 12.23 34.44 -0.27
CA GLN A 217 12.94 34.94 0.90
C GLN A 217 13.33 33.74 1.77
N HIS A 218 14.58 33.29 1.64
CA HIS A 218 15.17 32.44 2.65
C HIS A 218 15.35 33.26 3.92
N LYS A 219 14.41 33.14 4.87
CA LYS A 219 14.69 33.54 6.25
C LYS A 219 15.87 32.68 6.70
N LYS A 220 17.06 33.27 6.78
CA LYS A 220 18.15 32.68 7.57
C LYS A 220 17.59 32.48 8.98
N VAL A 221 17.45 31.22 9.39
CA VAL A 221 17.36 30.91 10.81
C VAL A 221 18.67 31.43 11.40
N LYS A 222 18.56 32.43 12.29
CA LYS A 222 19.71 32.89 13.06
C LYS A 222 19.94 31.84 14.13
N ASP A 223 21.13 31.24 14.12
CA ASP A 223 21.68 30.51 15.27
C ASP A 223 21.86 31.46 16.46
#